data_AF-A0A5C8LX10-F1
#
_entry.id   AF-A0A5C8LX10-F1
#
_cell.length_a   1.000
_cell.length_b   1.000
_cell.length_c   1.000
_cell.angle_alpha   90.00
_cell.angle_beta   90.00
_cell.angle_gamma   90.00
#
_symmetry.space_group_name_H-M   'P 1'
#
loop_
_entity.id
_entity.type
_entity.pdbx_description
1 polymer ?
#
loop_
_entity_poly.entity_id
_entity_poly.type
_entity_poly.pdbx_seq_one_letter_code
_entity_poly.pdbx_strand_id
1 'polypeptide(L)' 'MLLAEAAAEASTSTYTSFDIYVLIFTAVIAIAFIRQVITPKKNFFALGFAGVSLVVFGLMDVIMIKGW' A
#
# COMPACT_ATOMS: atom_id res chain seq x y z
N MET A 1 13.64 4.14 -32.33
CA MET A 1 13.07 5.14 -31.41
C MET A 1 12.08 4.51 -30.45
N LEU A 2 10.97 3.89 -30.89
CA LEU A 2 9.96 3.30 -29.98
C LEU A 2 10.54 2.35 -28.90
N LEU A 3 11.45 1.45 -29.28
CA LEU A 3 12.07 0.50 -28.33
C LEU A 3 13.09 1.16 -27.38
N ALA A 4 13.70 2.27 -27.80
CA ALA A 4 14.65 3.02 -26.97
C ALA A 4 13.90 3.95 -25.99
N GLU A 5 12.76 4.50 -26.41
CA GLU A 5 11.83 5.27 -25.57
C GLU A 5 11.24 4.38 -24.46
N ALA A 6 10.73 3.20 -24.83
CA ALA A 6 10.20 2.23 -23.86
C ALA A 6 11.26 1.75 -22.85
N ALA A 7 12.52 1.64 -23.27
CA ALA A 7 13.63 1.29 -22.39
C ALA A 7 14.01 2.46 -21.46
N ALA A 8 13.88 3.71 -21.91
CA ALA A 8 14.13 4.90 -21.10
C ALA A 8 13.03 5.11 -20.05
N GLU A 9 11.76 4.94 -20.41
CA GLU A 9 10.62 5.00 -19.46
C GLU A 9 10.75 3.93 -18.38
N ALA A 10 11.10 2.68 -18.74
CA ALA A 10 11.31 1.59 -17.78
C ALA A 10 12.51 1.80 -16.84
N SER A 11 13.43 2.71 -17.20
CA SER A 11 14.61 3.05 -16.39
C SER A 11 14.37 4.23 -15.44
N THR A 12 13.22 4.88 -15.54
CA THR A 12 12.91 6.07 -14.75
C THR A 12 12.15 5.65 -13.50
N SER A 13 12.74 5.87 -12.33
CA SER A 13 12.08 5.65 -11.05
C SER A 13 10.74 6.40 -11.01
N THR A 14 9.67 5.71 -10.63
CA THR A 14 8.36 6.33 -10.41
C THR A 14 8.21 6.93 -9.01
N TYR A 15 9.29 6.96 -8.23
CA TYR A 15 9.27 7.43 -6.86
C TYR A 15 8.80 8.89 -6.75
N THR A 16 7.90 9.14 -5.81
CA THR A 16 7.54 10.48 -5.39
C THR A 16 7.63 10.61 -3.87
N SER A 17 7.88 11.82 -3.36
CA SER A 17 7.90 12.06 -1.91
C SER A 17 6.54 11.76 -1.23
N PHE A 18 5.44 11.70 -1.99
CA PHE A 18 4.13 11.33 -1.46
C PHE A 18 4.07 9.85 -1.06
N ASP A 19 4.88 9.01 -1.69
CA ASP A 19 4.84 7.57 -1.52
C ASP A 19 5.17 7.14 -0.08
N ILE A 20 5.99 7.91 0.63
CA ILE A 20 6.28 7.72 2.06
C ILE A 20 4.98 7.79 2.88
N TYR A 21 4.07 8.70 2.54
CA TYR A 21 2.79 8.83 3.23
C TYR A 21 1.86 7.66 2.93
N VAL A 22 1.92 7.10 1.73
CA VAL A 22 1.18 5.87 1.38
C VAL A 22 1.61 4.72 2.29
N LEU A 23 2.92 4.49 2.46
CA LEU A 23 3.45 3.48 3.38
C LEU A 23 3.03 3.73 4.84
N ILE A 24 3.04 5.00 5.28
CA ILE A 24 2.57 5.37 6.61
C ILE A 24 1.09 5.01 6.78
N PHE A 25 0.24 5.27 5.78
CA PHE A 25 -1.17 4.89 5.84
C PHE A 25 -1.36 3.37 5.91
N THR A 26 -0.60 2.59 5.15
CA THR A 26 -0.60 1.13 5.28
C THR A 26 -0.27 0.69 6.69
N ALA A 27 0.78 1.27 7.30
CA ALA A 27 1.15 0.97 8.69
C ALA A 27 0.04 1.33 9.69
N VAL A 28 -0.62 2.49 9.51
CA VAL A 28 -1.77 2.89 10.35
C VAL A 28 -2.94 1.91 10.22
N ILE A 29 -3.26 1.48 8.99
CA ILE A 29 -4.30 0.46 8.76
C ILE A 29 -3.92 -0.86 9.45
N ALA A 30 -2.65 -1.27 9.39
CA ALA A 30 -2.16 -2.47 10.06
C ALA A 30 -2.33 -2.40 11.57
N ILE A 31 -1.96 -1.28 12.18
CA ILE A 31 -2.14 -1.04 13.62
C ILE A 31 -3.63 -1.07 13.98
N ALA A 32 -4.49 -0.40 13.20
CA ALA A 32 -5.93 -0.38 13.41
C ALA A 32 -6.55 -1.78 13.32
N PHE A 33 -6.13 -2.57 12.32
CA PHE A 33 -6.58 -3.95 12.14
C PHE A 33 -6.17 -4.83 13.32
N ILE A 34 -4.89 -4.80 13.72
CA ILE A 34 -4.38 -5.56 14.87
C ILE A 34 -5.12 -5.18 16.15
N ARG A 35 -5.29 -3.88 16.40
CA ARG A 35 -6.06 -3.39 17.55
C ARG A 35 -7.49 -3.94 17.54
N GLN A 36 -8.14 -3.97 16.38
CA GLN A 36 -9.50 -4.46 16.23
C GLN A 36 -9.60 -5.99 16.42
N VAL A 37 -8.57 -6.76 16.03
CA VAL A 37 -8.49 -8.21 16.24
C VAL A 37 -8.40 -8.56 17.72
N ILE A 38 -7.59 -7.81 18.48
CA ILE A 38 -7.30 -8.07 19.90
C ILE A 38 -8.39 -7.52 20.83
N THR A 39 -9.20 -6.55 20.37
CA THR A 39 -10.28 -5.97 21.18
C THR A 39 -11.35 -7.04 21.52
N PRO A 40 -11.77 -7.16 22.80
CA PRO A 40 -12.75 -8.17 23.21
C PRO A 40 -14.14 -7.94 22.60
N LYS A 41 -14.53 -6.68 22.38
CA LYS A 41 -15.73 -6.29 21.63
C LYS A 41 -15.37 -5.95 20.20
N LYS A 42 -15.62 -6.90 19.28
CA LYS A 42 -15.26 -6.75 17.87
C LYS A 42 -16.32 -5.98 17.10
N ASN A 43 -15.91 -4.98 16.32
CA ASN A 43 -16.70 -4.44 15.24
C ASN A 43 -16.35 -5.21 13.96
N PHE A 44 -17.18 -6.18 13.59
CA PHE A 44 -16.93 -7.05 12.44
C PHE A 44 -16.91 -6.29 11.11
N PHE A 45 -17.71 -5.23 10.98
CA PHE A 45 -17.69 -4.37 9.79
C PHE A 45 -16.35 -3.65 9.66
N ALA A 46 -15.91 -2.98 10.73
CA ALA A 46 -14.62 -2.30 10.74
C ALA A 46 -13.44 -3.26 10.55
N LEU A 47 -13.52 -4.46 11.13
CA LEU A 47 -12.50 -5.49 10.97
C LEU A 47 -12.41 -5.97 9.52
N GLY A 48 -13.54 -6.23 8.87
CA GLY A 48 -13.59 -6.61 7.45
C GLY A 48 -13.08 -5.49 6.56
N PHE A 49 -13.55 -4.25 6.77
CA PHE A 49 -13.10 -3.08 6.01
C PHE A 49 -11.59 -2.87 6.13
N ALA A 50 -11.06 -2.81 7.36
CA ALA A 50 -9.63 -2.64 7.60
C ALA A 50 -8.81 -3.80 7.00
N GLY A 51 -9.33 -5.03 7.03
CA GLY A 51 -8.68 -6.19 6.41
C GLY A 51 -8.57 -6.06 4.89
N VAL A 52 -9.66 -5.68 4.22
CA VAL A 52 -9.65 -5.45 2.76
C VAL A 52 -8.74 -4.29 2.40
N SER A 53 -8.82 -3.17 3.13
CA SER A 53 -7.94 -2.02 2.93
C SER A 53 -6.46 -2.41 3.08
N LEU A 54 -6.12 -3.20 4.10
CA LEU A 54 -4.75 -3.66 4.33
C LEU A 54 -4.20 -4.47 3.15
N VAL A 55 -5.02 -5.38 2.59
CA VAL A 55 -4.64 -6.18 1.43
C VAL A 55 -4.43 -5.28 0.21
N VAL A 56 -5.37 -4.37 -0.08
CA VAL A 56 -5.28 -3.48 -1.25
C VAL A 56 -4.06 -2.56 -1.15
N PHE A 57 -3.87 -1.90 0.00
CA PHE A 57 -2.73 -1.01 0.22
C PHE A 57 -1.41 -1.78 0.22
N GLY A 58 -1.33 -2.94 0.85
CA GLY A 58 -0.12 -3.77 0.81
C GLY A 58 0.25 -4.22 -0.61
N LEU A 59 -0.74 -4.55 -1.45
CA LEU A 59 -0.50 -4.87 -2.87
C LEU A 59 -0.03 -3.65 -3.65
N MET A 60 -0.65 -2.49 -3.43
CA MET A 60 -0.19 -1.23 -4.02
C MET A 60 1.25 -0.91 -3.62
N ASP A 61 1.61 -1.07 -2.34
CA ASP A 61 2.97 -0.84 -1.84
C ASP A 61 3.99 -1.72 -2.55
N VAL A 62 3.68 -3.00 -2.77
CA VAL A 62 4.57 -3.93 -3.51
C VAL A 62 4.77 -3.48 -4.95
N ILE A 63 3.71 -3.04 -5.65
CA ILE A 63 3.80 -2.58 -7.04
C ILE A 63 4.58 -1.27 -7.10
N MET A 64 4.27 -0.35 -6.19
CA MET A 64 4.92 0.96 -6.07
C MET A 64 6.42 0.82 -5.83
N ILE A 65 6.84 0.05 -4.82
CA ILE A 65 8.26 -0.18 -4.49
C ILE A 65 9.01 -0.86 -5.64
N LYS A 66 8.35 -1.73 -6.41
CA LYS A 66 8.97 -2.35 -7.60
C LYS A 66 9.22 -1.38 -8.75
N GLY A 67 8.48 -0.26 -8.80
CA GLY A 67 8.65 0.80 -9.78
C GLY A 67 9.60 1.92 -9.34
N TRP A 68 10.04 1.90 -8.07
CA TRP A 68 11.03 2.84 -7.55
C TRP A 68 12.45 2.52 -8.01
#